data_AF-A0A838PEP3-F1
#
_entry.id   AF-A0A838PEP3-F1
#
_cell.length_a   1.000
_cell.length_b   1.000
_cell.length_c   1.000
_cell.angle_alpha   90.00
_cell.angle_beta   90.00
_cell.angle_gamma   90.00
#
_symmetry.space_group_name_H-M   'P 1'
#
loop_
_entity.id
_entity.type
_entity.pdbx_description
1 polymer ?
#
loop_
_entity_poly.entity_id
_entity_poly.type
_entity_poly.pdbx_seq_one_letter_code
_entity_poly.pdbx_strand_id
1 'polypeptide(L)'
;MSGSRRALVDPSVVEAYIRGGVTPRYMQRLMDIEAAGAEHRRRLGFLYEDLRRACEDDPRAFEERWRALACRWSFDRVNELIAHHNEYYPIERNLPIDLRTGDYLTVSGRSYRREPLGPEWVLQRFPPTLASSS
;
A
#
# COMPACT_ATOMS: atom_id res chain seq x y z
N MET A 1 -15.70 3.27 10.18
CA MET A 1 -15.26 4.63 9.84
C MET A 1 -14.38 4.56 8.61
N SER A 2 -14.98 4.77 7.44
CA SER A 2 -14.32 4.68 6.13
C SER A 2 -13.73 6.05 5.79
N GLY A 3 -12.44 6.08 5.48
CA GLY A 3 -11.74 7.30 5.12
C GLY A 3 -10.51 6.94 4.29
N SER A 4 -10.72 6.75 2.99
CA SER A 4 -9.65 6.72 1.99
C SER A 4 -8.77 7.96 2.13
N ARG A 5 -7.68 7.86 2.88
CA ARG A 5 -6.67 8.91 2.96
C ARG A 5 -5.66 8.70 1.84
N ARG A 6 -6.12 9.03 0.64
CA ARG A 6 -5.25 9.27 -0.50
C ARG A 6 -4.42 10.51 -0.13
N ALA A 7 -3.16 10.32 0.26
CA ALA A 7 -2.21 11.41 0.32
C ALA A 7 -1.91 11.81 -1.13
N LEU A 8 -2.88 12.50 -1.74
CA LEU A 8 -2.73 13.06 -3.07
C LEU A 8 -1.74 14.19 -2.94
N VAL A 9 -0.65 14.07 -3.68
CA VAL A 9 0.21 15.19 -4.06
C VAL A 9 -0.70 16.35 -4.47
N ASP A 10 -0.38 17.56 -4.00
CA ASP A 10 -1.12 18.77 -4.33
C ASP A 10 -1.36 18.83 -5.86
N PRO A 11 -2.62 18.89 -6.33
CA PRO A 11 -2.94 18.88 -7.76
C PRO A 11 -2.24 19.98 -8.55
N SER A 12 -1.98 21.15 -7.96
CA SER A 12 -1.29 22.28 -8.60
C SER A 12 0.20 21.97 -8.84
N VAL A 13 0.82 21.22 -7.94
CA VAL A 13 2.20 20.76 -8.07
C VAL A 13 2.29 19.67 -9.15
N VAL A 14 1.31 18.76 -9.20
CA VAL A 14 1.22 17.75 -10.27
C VAL A 14 1.05 18.42 -11.64
N GLU A 15 0.18 19.41 -11.74
CA GLU A 15 -0.07 20.15 -12.99
C GLU A 15 1.17 20.91 -13.48
N ALA A 16 1.95 21.48 -12.56
CA ALA A 16 3.22 22.14 -12.89
C ALA A 16 4.25 21.16 -13.50
N TYR A 17 4.35 19.93 -12.99
CA TYR A 17 5.26 18.92 -13.55
C TYR A 17 4.79 18.37 -14.89
N ILE A 18 3.48 18.18 -15.07
CA ILE A 18 2.90 17.74 -16.35
C ILE A 18 3.17 18.78 -17.43
N ARG A 19 3.05 20.07 -17.11
CA ARG A 19 3.34 21.17 -18.04
C ARG A 19 4.82 21.31 -18.40
N GLY A 20 5.73 20.88 -17.51
CA GLY A 20 7.19 20.92 -17.69
C GLY A 20 7.81 19.67 -18.35
N GLY A 21 7.03 18.62 -18.61
CA GLY A 21 7.45 17.45 -19.39
C GLY A 21 8.33 16.41 -18.69
N VAL A 22 8.69 16.60 -17.40
CA VAL A 22 9.48 15.61 -16.63
C VAL A 22 8.89 15.40 -15.25
N THR A 23 8.40 14.18 -14.99
CA THR A 23 7.92 13.77 -13.67
C THR A 23 9.11 13.45 -12.75
N PRO A 24 9.20 14.04 -11.53
CA PRO A 24 10.23 13.71 -10.56
C PRO A 24 10.25 12.22 -10.18
N ARG A 25 11.44 11.69 -9.86
CA ARG A 25 11.61 10.26 -9.54
C ARG A 25 10.77 9.80 -8.35
N TYR A 26 10.67 10.58 -7.26
CA TYR A 26 9.80 10.20 -6.13
C TYR A 26 8.33 10.16 -6.52
N MET A 27 7.89 11.04 -7.43
CA MET A 27 6.50 11.01 -7.92
C MET A 27 6.24 9.76 -8.73
N GLN A 28 7.17 9.40 -9.62
CA GLN A 28 7.09 8.14 -10.37
C GLN A 28 6.98 6.94 -9.43
N ARG A 29 7.85 6.86 -8.41
CA ARG A 29 7.83 5.77 -7.44
C ARG A 29 6.54 5.72 -6.64
N LEU A 30 5.99 6.86 -6.23
CA LEU A 30 4.67 6.92 -5.57
C LEU A 30 3.56 6.39 -6.48
N MET A 31 3.57 6.74 -7.77
CA MET A 31 2.61 6.21 -8.74
C MET A 31 2.78 4.70 -8.92
N ASP A 32 4.01 4.21 -9.02
CA ASP A 32 4.32 2.79 -9.19
C ASP A 32 3.89 1.97 -7.96
N ILE A 33 4.11 2.47 -6.74
CA ILE A 33 3.64 1.85 -5.48
C ILE A 33 2.12 1.76 -5.47
N GLU A 34 1.42 2.84 -5.82
CA GLU A 34 -0.05 2.86 -5.86
C GLU A 34 -0.60 1.89 -6.91
N ALA A 35 0.02 1.84 -8.09
CA ALA A 35 -0.36 0.93 -9.17
C ALA A 35 -0.16 -0.54 -8.76
N ALA A 36 1.01 -0.89 -8.20
CA ALA A 36 1.30 -2.23 -7.71
C ALA A 36 0.34 -2.63 -6.56
N GLY A 37 0.07 -1.72 -5.63
CA GLY A 37 -0.90 -1.94 -4.56
C GLY A 37 -2.32 -2.16 -5.09
N ALA A 38 -2.74 -1.42 -6.12
CA ALA A 38 -4.03 -1.62 -6.78
C ALA A 38 -4.11 -2.97 -7.50
N GLU A 39 -3.03 -3.41 -8.12
CA GLU A 39 -2.94 -4.73 -8.74
C GLU A 39 -3.11 -5.85 -7.70
N HIS A 40 -2.38 -5.80 -6.59
CA HIS A 40 -2.53 -6.78 -5.51
C HIS A 40 -3.96 -6.80 -4.97
N ARG A 41 -4.60 -5.63 -4.73
CA ARG A 41 -6.00 -5.57 -4.30
C ARG A 41 -6.94 -6.28 -5.28
N ARG A 42 -6.76 -6.07 -6.58
CA ARG A 42 -7.61 -6.73 -7.60
C ARG A 42 -7.40 -8.24 -7.58
N ARG A 43 -6.16 -8.71 -7.64
CA ARG A 43 -5.82 -10.14 -7.67
C ARG A 43 -6.33 -10.86 -6.42
N LEU A 44 -6.08 -10.30 -5.24
CA LEU A 44 -6.55 -10.85 -3.98
C LEU A 44 -8.09 -10.82 -3.88
N GLY A 45 -8.75 -9.78 -4.40
CA GLY A 45 -10.21 -9.73 -4.44
C GLY A 45 -10.84 -10.86 -5.26
N PHE A 46 -10.25 -11.20 -6.41
CA PHE A 46 -10.70 -12.36 -7.19
C PHE A 46 -10.50 -13.68 -6.44
N LEU A 47 -9.32 -13.89 -5.85
CA LEU A 47 -9.02 -15.11 -5.09
C LEU A 47 -9.89 -15.24 -3.83
N TYR A 48 -10.18 -14.12 -3.18
CA TYR A 48 -11.04 -14.07 -2.01
C TYR A 48 -12.45 -14.54 -2.36
N GLU A 49 -13.08 -13.97 -3.39
CA GLU A 49 -14.42 -14.37 -3.81
C GLU A 49 -14.48 -15.82 -4.33
N ASP A 50 -13.45 -16.27 -5.03
CA ASP A 50 -13.36 -17.65 -5.51
C ASP A 50 -13.30 -18.64 -4.34
N LEU A 51 -12.39 -18.41 -3.38
CA LEU A 51 -12.27 -19.24 -2.19
C LEU A 51 -13.52 -19.17 -1.31
N ARG A 52 -14.16 -17.99 -1.24
CA ARG A 52 -15.40 -17.78 -0.49
C ARG A 52 -16.53 -18.66 -1.02
N ARG A 53 -16.68 -18.74 -2.34
CA ARG A 53 -17.68 -19.60 -3.01
C ARG A 53 -17.34 -21.08 -2.85
N ALA A 54 -16.06 -21.44 -2.99
CA ALA A 54 -15.62 -22.82 -2.83
C ALA A 54 -15.77 -23.38 -1.40
N CYS A 55 -15.91 -22.51 -0.40
CA CYS A 55 -16.03 -22.86 1.01
C CYS A 55 -17.34 -22.33 1.63
N GLU A 56 -18.40 -22.13 0.84
CA GLU A 56 -19.65 -21.55 1.34
C GLU A 56 -20.27 -22.33 2.52
N ASP A 57 -20.18 -23.66 2.47
CA ASP A 57 -20.67 -24.57 3.51
C ASP A 57 -19.65 -24.84 4.63
N ASP A 58 -18.42 -24.34 4.52
CA ASP A 58 -17.35 -24.54 5.52
C ASP A 58 -16.59 -23.24 5.83
N PRO A 59 -17.15 -22.40 6.72
CA PRO A 59 -16.52 -21.14 7.14
C PRO A 59 -15.15 -21.32 7.81
N ARG A 60 -14.90 -22.46 8.45
CA ARG A 60 -13.60 -22.73 9.10
C ARG A 60 -12.54 -23.05 8.05
N ALA A 61 -12.85 -23.89 7.07
CA ALA A 61 -11.94 -24.13 5.95
C ALA A 61 -11.65 -22.86 5.16
N PHE A 62 -12.63 -21.97 4.99
CA PHE A 62 -12.40 -20.65 4.41
C PHE A 62 -11.38 -19.83 5.20
N GLU A 63 -11.60 -19.66 6.51
CA GLU A 63 -10.71 -18.89 7.38
C GLU A 63 -9.27 -19.43 7.32
N GLU A 64 -9.09 -20.74 7.51
CA GLU A 64 -7.77 -21.37 7.53
C GLU A 64 -7.04 -21.22 6.20
N ARG A 65 -7.72 -21.51 5.09
CA ARG A 65 -7.14 -21.42 3.73
C ARG A 65 -6.82 -19.99 3.36
N TRP A 66 -7.68 -19.03 3.70
CA TRP A 66 -7.44 -17.63 3.40
C TRP A 66 -6.26 -17.06 4.19
N ARG A 67 -6.15 -17.38 5.48
CA ARG A 67 -4.98 -17.00 6.29
C ARG A 67 -3.69 -17.62 5.74
N ALA A 68 -3.72 -18.89 5.35
CA ALA A 68 -2.57 -19.55 4.75
C ALA A 68 -2.13 -18.89 3.42
N LEU A 69 -3.10 -18.48 2.58
CA LEU A 69 -2.84 -17.76 1.35
C LEU A 69 -2.23 -16.38 1.64
N ALA A 70 -2.81 -15.62 2.57
CA ALA A 70 -2.30 -14.31 2.98
C ALA A 70 -0.85 -14.39 3.47
N CYS A 71 -0.49 -15.42 4.23
CA CYS A 71 0.88 -15.64 4.72
C CYS A 71 1.89 -16.00 3.62
N ARG A 72 1.44 -16.60 2.51
CA ARG A 72 2.30 -17.00 1.38
C ARG A 72 2.34 -15.99 0.25
N TRP A 73 1.49 -14.96 0.31
CA TRP A 73 1.38 -13.97 -0.75
C TRP A 73 2.62 -13.07 -0.78
N SER A 74 3.32 -13.03 -1.91
CA SER A 74 4.50 -12.17 -2.07
C SER A 74 4.10 -10.73 -2.40
N PHE A 75 4.76 -9.80 -1.70
CA PHE A 75 4.75 -8.37 -1.95
C PHE A 75 6.14 -7.83 -2.34
N ASP A 76 7.08 -8.71 -2.69
CA ASP A 76 8.51 -8.37 -2.80
C ASP A 76 8.73 -7.16 -3.71
N ARG A 77 8.14 -7.18 -4.91
CA ARG A 77 8.26 -6.08 -5.88
C ARG A 77 7.75 -4.73 -5.35
N VAL A 78 6.60 -4.70 -4.69
CA VAL A 78 6.05 -3.43 -4.15
C VAL A 78 6.81 -3.00 -2.89
N ASN A 79 7.32 -3.96 -2.11
CA ASN A 79 8.15 -3.68 -0.95
C ASN A 79 9.53 -3.15 -1.34
N GLU A 80 10.11 -3.58 -2.45
CA GLU A 80 11.30 -2.97 -3.05
C GLU A 80 11.05 -1.52 -3.45
N LEU A 81 9.92 -1.24 -4.12
CA LEU A 81 9.55 0.13 -4.47
C LEU A 81 9.35 1.02 -3.22
N ILE A 82 8.72 0.48 -2.18
CA ILE A 82 8.54 1.14 -0.88
C ILE A 82 9.89 1.42 -0.22
N ALA A 83 10.79 0.44 -0.20
CA ALA A 83 12.13 0.59 0.37
C ALA A 83 12.90 1.70 -0.35
N HIS A 84 12.94 1.66 -1.68
CA HIS A 84 13.55 2.73 -2.47
C HIS A 84 12.89 4.08 -2.17
N HIS A 85 11.55 4.18 -2.16
CA HIS A 85 10.86 5.42 -1.81
C HIS A 85 11.33 5.95 -0.45
N ASN A 86 11.34 5.11 0.58
CA ASN A 86 11.76 5.51 1.92
C ASN A 86 13.21 6.00 1.98
N GLU A 87 14.10 5.39 1.19
CA GLU A 87 15.52 5.77 1.11
C GLU A 87 15.72 7.12 0.41
N TYR A 88 15.20 7.28 -0.81
CA TYR A 88 15.54 8.45 -1.63
C TYR A 88 14.53 9.61 -1.52
N TYR A 89 13.30 9.39 -1.05
CA TYR A 89 12.31 10.47 -0.91
C TYR A 89 12.83 11.69 -0.13
N PRO A 90 13.42 11.54 1.07
CA PRO A 90 13.88 12.71 1.82
C PRO A 90 15.00 13.47 1.10
N ILE A 91 15.85 12.76 0.36
CA ILE A 91 16.95 13.35 -0.42
C ILE A 91 16.39 14.12 -1.62
N GLU A 92 15.51 13.49 -2.41
CA GLU A 92 14.90 14.11 -3.60
C GLU A 92 13.97 15.28 -3.26
N ARG A 93 13.39 15.29 -2.06
CA ARG A 93 12.57 16.40 -1.54
C ARG A 93 13.37 17.42 -0.75
N ASN A 94 14.68 17.21 -0.60
CA ASN A 94 15.57 18.05 0.21
C ASN A 94 14.97 18.33 1.61
N LEU A 95 14.49 17.29 2.28
CA LEU A 95 13.87 17.44 3.60
C LEU A 95 14.92 17.89 4.62
N PRO A 96 14.58 18.83 5.52
CA PRO A 96 15.48 19.21 6.59
C PRO A 96 15.72 18.03 7.55
N ILE A 97 16.89 18.01 8.16
CA ILE A 97 17.28 17.02 9.18
C ILE A 97 17.04 17.63 10.58
N ASP A 98 16.43 16.88 11.49
CA ASP A 98 16.45 17.18 12.92
C ASP A 98 17.85 16.82 13.46
N LEU A 99 18.67 17.83 13.76
CA LEU A 99 20.04 17.65 14.25
C LEU A 99 20.12 16.89 15.60
N ARG A 100 19.03 16.86 16.37
CA ARG A 100 18.99 16.15 17.66
C ARG A 100 18.81 14.65 17.48
N THR A 101 18.05 14.22 16.47
CA THR A 101 17.76 12.80 16.22
C THR A 101 18.58 12.23 15.07
N GLY A 102 19.12 13.08 14.20
CA GLY A 102 19.75 12.67 12.95
C GLY A 102 18.76 12.19 11.88
N ASP A 103 17.45 12.31 12.13
CA ASP A 103 16.40 11.89 11.20
C ASP A 103 15.87 13.07 10.36
N TYR A 104 15.32 12.76 9.19
CA TYR A 104 14.60 13.74 8.37
C TYR A 104 13.26 14.16 9.01
N LEU A 105 12.92 15.44 8.87
CA LEU A 105 11.65 15.99 9.35
C LEU A 105 10.43 15.39 8.64
N THR A 106 9.30 15.42 9.33
CA THR A 106 8.00 14.98 8.80
C THR A 106 7.47 15.92 7.73
N VAL A 107 6.69 15.38 6.78
CA VAL A 107 5.99 16.19 5.77
C VAL A 107 4.59 16.47 6.29
N SER A 108 4.28 17.75 6.53
CA SER A 108 2.97 18.18 7.04
C SER A 108 2.55 17.44 8.34
N GLY A 109 3.50 17.19 9.24
CA GLY A 109 3.28 16.48 10.50
C GLY A 109 3.08 14.97 10.36
N ARG A 110 3.35 14.40 9.18
CA ARG A 110 3.25 12.95 8.93
C ARG A 110 4.58 12.38 8.44
N SER A 111 4.88 11.16 8.87
CA SER A 111 6.01 10.41 8.31
C SER A 111 5.83 10.28 6.80
N TYR A 112 6.90 10.54 6.05
CA TYR A 112 6.94 10.26 4.61
C TYR A 112 7.14 8.77 4.33
N ARG A 113 7.56 8.00 5.35
CA ARG A 113 7.84 6.57 5.21
C ARG A 113 6.55 5.82 4.96
N ARG A 114 6.62 4.87 4.04
CA ARG A 114 5.55 3.91 3.75
C ARG A 114 5.92 2.59 4.41
N GLU A 115 4.95 1.98 5.06
CA GLU A 115 5.12 0.65 5.67
C GLU A 115 5.12 -0.42 4.58
N PRO A 116 6.01 -1.44 4.67
CA PRO A 116 5.95 -2.61 3.81
C PRO A 116 4.60 -3.32 3.90
N LEU A 117 4.18 -3.95 2.80
CA LEU A 117 2.97 -4.75 2.75
C LEU A 117 3.27 -6.19 3.20
N GLY A 118 2.36 -6.76 3.96
CA GLY A 118 2.45 -8.11 4.50
C GLY A 118 1.07 -8.78 4.67
N PRO A 119 1.01 -9.96 5.30
CA PRO A 119 -0.24 -10.72 5.49
C PRO A 119 -1.35 -9.90 6.16
N GLU A 120 -0.99 -9.03 7.09
CA GLU A 120 -1.88 -8.15 7.85
C GLU A 120 -2.58 -7.15 6.93
N TRP A 121 -1.88 -6.68 5.88
CA TRP A 121 -2.47 -5.81 4.87
C TRP A 121 -3.58 -6.52 4.09
N VAL A 122 -3.40 -7.83 3.82
CA VAL A 122 -4.39 -8.69 3.16
C VAL A 122 -5.59 -8.89 4.07
N LEU A 123 -5.35 -9.37 5.30
CA LEU A 123 -6.39 -9.73 6.27
C LEU A 123 -7.22 -8.52 6.72
N GLN A 124 -6.63 -7.32 6.74
CA GLN A 124 -7.38 -6.09 7.04
C GLN A 124 -8.35 -5.70 5.90
N ARG A 125 -8.00 -6.00 4.64
CA ARG A 125 -8.80 -5.65 3.46
C ARG A 125 -9.81 -6.72 3.09
N PHE A 126 -9.45 -7.96 3.35
CA PHE A 126 -10.21 -9.16 3.04
C PHE A 126 -10.25 -10.01 4.32
N PRO A 127 -11.19 -9.73 5.24
CA PRO A 127 -11.26 -10.41 6.52
C PRO A 127 -11.47 -11.92 6.35
N PRO A 128 -10.82 -12.79 7.15
CA PRO A 128 -10.97 -14.23 7.05
C PRO A 128 -12.29 -14.71 7.70
N THR A 129 -13.42 -14.05 7.40
CA THR A 129 -14.72 -14.39 7.97
C THR A 129 -15.79 -14.36 6.90
N LEU A 130 -16.50 -15.46 6.73
CA LEU A 130 -17.80 -15.45 6.07
C LEU A 130 -18.76 -14.74 7.01
N ALA A 131 -19.31 -13.60 6.62
CA ALA A 131 -20.39 -13.00 7.40
C ALA A 131 -21.50 -14.05 7.48
N SER A 132 -21.86 -14.48 8.69
CA SER A 132 -23.04 -15.32 8.87
C SER A 132 -24.22 -14.53 8.35
N SER A 133 -24.81 -14.99 7.24
CA SER A 133 -26.10 -14.48 6.79
C SER A 133 -27.07 -14.61 7.97
N SER A 134 -27.44 -13.48 8.57
CA SER A 134 -28.57 -13.40 9.51
C SER A 134 -29.85 -13.24 8.71
#